data_AF-A0BQJ1-F1
#
_entry.id   AF-A0BQJ1-F1
#
_cell.length_a   1.000
_cell.length_b   1.000
_cell.length_c   1.000
_cell.angle_alpha   90.00
_cell.angle_beta   90.00
_cell.angle_gamma   90.00
#
_symmetry.space_group_name_H-M   'P 1'
#
loop_
_entity.id
_entity.type
_entity.pdbx_description
1 polymer ?
#
loop_
_entity_poly.entity_id
_entity_poly.type
_entity_poly.pdbx_seq_one_letter_code
_entity_poly.pdbx_strand_id
1 'polypeptide(L)'
;MDTLELTNYLCQSEQKLRDRNYQQQAIEQLGTEGFISICDLIQEVITKTTSGLSQITPFKSIYRNYNNTRNDQESPSIGIRIKLTYNPTEAEMRQSGHQMREQDPRNQKRNQNDLYQSIKKYSSELSTIKFKV
;
A
#
# COMPACT_ATOMS: atom_id res chain seq x y z
N MET A 1 0.36 10.31 11.71
CA MET A 1 0.91 8.95 11.69
C MET A 1 2.32 9.03 12.22
N ASP A 2 2.62 8.33 13.30
CA ASP A 2 3.97 8.30 13.85
C ASP A 2 4.86 7.28 13.09
N THR A 3 6.18 7.37 13.28
CA THR A 3 7.15 6.48 12.62
C THR A 3 6.98 5.01 13.02
N LEU A 4 6.44 4.74 14.22
CA LEU A 4 6.23 3.39 14.75
C LEU A 4 5.03 2.72 14.08
N GLU A 5 3.92 3.44 13.87
CA GLU A 5 2.73 3.00 13.14
C GLU A 5 3.09 2.61 11.70
N LEU A 6 3.93 3.42 11.05
CA LEU A 6 4.42 3.17 9.69
C LEU A 6 5.30 1.93 9.59
N THR A 7 6.26 1.81 10.51
CA THR A 7 7.14 0.65 10.60
C THR A 7 6.33 -0.63 10.83
N ASN A 8 5.35 -0.58 11.73
CA ASN A 8 4.46 -1.70 12.02
C ASN A 8 3.64 -2.09 10.80
N TYR A 9 3.10 -1.10 10.06
CA TYR A 9 2.33 -1.36 8.85
C TYR A 9 3.17 -2.05 7.76
N LEU A 10 4.41 -1.59 7.55
CA LEU A 10 5.35 -2.20 6.59
C LEU A 10 5.68 -3.65 6.98
N CYS A 11 5.97 -3.89 8.26
CA CYS A 11 6.23 -5.25 8.76
C CYS A 11 5.05 -6.20 8.57
N GLN A 12 3.82 -5.75 8.87
CA GLN A 12 2.61 -6.56 8.68
C GLN A 12 2.31 -6.83 7.19
N SER A 13 2.53 -5.83 6.34
CA SER A 13 2.35 -5.95 4.88
C SER A 13 3.27 -7.03 4.30
N GLU A 14 4.55 -7.01 4.69
CA GLU A 14 5.52 -8.05 4.34
C GLU A 14 5.13 -9.44 4.83
N GLN A 15 4.61 -9.56 6.05
CA GLN A 15 4.12 -10.83 6.58
C GLN A 15 2.93 -11.38 5.77
N LYS A 16 2.00 -10.52 5.35
CA LYS A 16 0.86 -10.91 4.49
C LYS A 16 1.31 -11.43 3.13
N LEU A 17 2.43 -10.92 2.60
CA LEU A 17 3.08 -11.43 1.38
C LEU A 17 3.96 -12.67 1.59
N ARG A 18 4.09 -13.20 2.82
CA ARG A 18 4.97 -14.33 3.15
C ARG A 18 4.27 -15.66 3.38
N ASP A 19 2.95 -15.68 3.49
CA ASP A 19 2.18 -16.93 3.57
C ASP A 19 2.64 -17.96 2.49
N ARG A 20 3.07 -19.12 2.96
CA ARG A 20 4.08 -19.95 2.27
C ARG A 20 3.57 -20.66 1.01
N ASN A 21 2.28 -20.52 0.71
CA ASN A 21 1.60 -21.29 -0.31
C ASN A 21 1.29 -20.49 -1.58
N TYR A 22 1.65 -19.19 -1.66
CA TYR A 22 1.36 -18.30 -2.81
C TYR A 22 -0.13 -18.25 -3.23
N GLN A 23 -1.04 -18.74 -2.38
CA GLN A 23 -2.47 -18.74 -2.66
C GLN A 23 -3.02 -17.37 -2.29
N GLN A 24 -3.10 -16.50 -3.30
CA GLN A 24 -3.62 -15.12 -3.26
C GLN A 24 -3.18 -14.29 -2.04
N GLN A 25 -1.97 -13.76 -2.14
CA GLN A 25 -1.52 -12.70 -1.25
C GLN A 25 -1.75 -11.36 -1.92
N ALA A 26 -2.58 -10.55 -1.28
CA ALA A 26 -2.72 -9.16 -1.64
C ALA A 26 -2.54 -8.28 -0.41
N ILE A 27 -1.81 -7.19 -0.57
CA ILE A 27 -1.87 -6.06 0.36
C ILE A 27 -2.84 -5.07 -0.23
N GLU A 28 -3.77 -4.60 0.60
CA GLU A 28 -4.68 -3.52 0.23
C GLU A 28 -4.50 -2.35 1.19
N GLN A 29 -4.28 -1.18 0.60
CA GLN A 29 -4.17 0.11 1.28
C GLN A 29 -5.32 1.01 0.83
N LEU A 30 -5.92 1.70 1.80
CA LEU A 30 -6.95 2.70 1.56
C LEU A 30 -6.50 4.01 2.18
N GLY A 31 -6.39 5.04 1.36
CA GLY A 31 -6.04 6.40 1.79
C GLY A 31 -7.09 7.40 1.34
N THR A 32 -7.33 8.43 2.14
CA THR A 32 -8.15 9.59 1.77
C THR A 32 -7.34 10.87 1.94
N GLU A 33 -7.59 11.86 1.09
CA GLU A 33 -7.03 13.22 1.25
C GLU A 33 -5.51 13.21 1.50
N GLY A 34 -5.04 13.78 2.63
CA GLY A 34 -3.63 13.87 3.00
C GLY A 34 -2.91 12.53 3.25
N PHE A 35 -3.64 11.41 3.32
CA PHE A 35 -3.06 10.08 3.49
C PHE A 35 -2.75 9.38 2.16
N ILE A 36 -3.20 9.93 1.02
CA ILE A 36 -2.93 9.36 -0.31
C ILE A 36 -1.42 9.23 -0.55
N SER A 37 -0.66 10.30 -0.27
CA SER A 37 0.80 10.31 -0.43
C SER A 37 1.52 9.32 0.46
N ILE A 38 0.95 8.98 1.63
CA ILE A 38 1.51 7.97 2.53
C ILE A 38 1.28 6.58 1.95
N CYS A 39 0.08 6.29 1.42
CA CYS A 39 -0.18 5.02 0.75
C CYS A 39 0.76 4.81 -0.45
N ASP A 40 0.95 5.85 -1.27
CA ASP A 40 1.85 5.82 -2.42
C ASP A 40 3.29 5.47 -2.00
N LEU A 41 3.79 6.13 -0.96
CA LEU A 41 5.12 5.85 -0.45
C LEU A 41 5.27 4.46 0.17
N ILE A 42 4.29 3.99 0.95
CA ILE A 42 4.32 2.64 1.52
C ILE A 42 4.37 1.61 0.38
N GLN A 43 3.58 1.81 -0.69
CA GLN A 43 3.64 0.96 -1.87
C GLN A 43 5.02 1.00 -2.54
N GLU A 44 5.62 2.17 -2.71
CA GLU A 44 6.95 2.31 -3.30
C GLU A 44 8.02 1.55 -2.49
N VAL A 45 7.95 1.61 -1.16
CA VAL A 45 8.85 0.84 -0.28
C VAL A 45 8.67 -0.66 -0.49
N ILE A 46 7.43 -1.15 -0.45
CA ILE A 46 7.12 -2.59 -0.58
C ILE A 46 7.54 -3.11 -1.95
N THR A 47 7.23 -2.39 -3.02
CA THR A 47 7.55 -2.81 -4.40
C THR A 47 9.06 -2.79 -4.68
N LYS A 48 9.83 -1.90 -4.04
CA LYS A 48 11.30 -1.92 -4.08
C LYS A 48 11.92 -3.10 -3.34
N THR A 49 11.33 -3.50 -2.21
CA THR A 49 11.87 -4.60 -1.39
C THR A 49 11.35 -5.97 -1.81
N THR A 50 10.25 -5.98 -2.57
CA THR A 50 9.51 -7.16 -2.97
C THR A 50 9.12 -7.03 -4.44
N SER A 51 9.93 -7.62 -5.33
CA SER A 51 9.68 -7.55 -6.76
C SER A 51 8.51 -8.45 -7.19
N GLY A 52 8.15 -8.44 -8.47
CA GLY A 52 7.13 -9.35 -9.01
C GLY A 52 5.71 -9.16 -8.45
N LEU A 53 5.44 -8.05 -7.77
CA LEU A 53 4.09 -7.64 -7.43
C LEU A 53 3.47 -6.91 -8.62
N SER A 54 2.21 -7.23 -8.91
CA SER A 54 1.36 -6.39 -9.75
C SER A 54 0.69 -5.35 -8.88
N GLN A 55 0.58 -4.13 -9.38
CA GLN A 55 -0.08 -3.03 -8.69
C GLN A 55 -1.40 -2.68 -9.39
N ILE A 56 -2.44 -2.39 -8.61
CA ILE A 56 -3.74 -1.93 -9.09
C ILE A 56 -4.15 -0.75 -8.23
N THR A 57 -4.23 0.44 -8.84
CA THR A 57 -4.38 1.71 -8.10
C THR A 57 -5.59 2.54 -8.57
N PRO A 58 -6.83 2.11 -8.30
CA PRO A 58 -8.00 2.91 -8.60
C PRO A 58 -8.18 4.07 -7.60
N PHE A 59 -8.46 5.25 -8.13
CA PHE A 59 -9.10 6.32 -7.37
C PHE A 59 -10.55 5.95 -7.05
N LYS A 60 -11.00 6.31 -5.85
CA LYS A 60 -12.38 6.09 -5.41
C LYS A 60 -12.89 7.33 -4.69
N SER A 61 -14.18 7.60 -4.86
CA SER A 61 -14.90 8.47 -3.94
C SER A 61 -15.16 7.68 -2.65
N ILE A 62 -14.71 8.21 -1.51
CA ILE A 62 -14.91 7.62 -0.19
C ILE A 62 -15.78 8.58 0.62
N TYR A 63 -16.95 8.11 1.05
CA TYR A 63 -17.86 8.86 1.90
C TYR A 63 -17.43 8.66 3.37
N ARG A 64 -17.04 9.73 4.05
CA ARG A 64 -16.83 9.70 5.51
C ARG A 64 -18.19 9.82 6.19
N ASN A 65 -18.66 8.73 6.78
CA ASN A 65 -19.81 8.78 7.67
C ASN A 65 -19.37 9.44 9.00
N TYR A 66 -19.65 10.73 9.16
CA TYR A 66 -19.59 11.38 10.46
C TYR A 66 -20.85 10.98 11.25
N ASN A 67 -20.77 9.89 12.00
CA ASN A 67 -21.83 9.53 12.93
C ASN A 67 -21.95 10.61 14.03
N ASN A 68 -23.00 11.45 13.96
CA ASN A 68 -23.93 11.75 15.06
C ASN A 68 -24.69 13.10 14.97
N THR A 69 -24.81 13.73 13.81
CA THR A 69 -25.75 14.85 13.63
C THR A 69 -26.60 14.66 12.39
N ARG A 70 -27.92 14.70 12.59
CA ARG A 70 -28.97 14.15 11.72
C ARG A 70 -29.21 14.92 10.41
N ASN A 71 -28.26 15.71 9.90
CA ASN A 71 -28.45 16.56 8.72
C ASN A 71 -27.16 16.89 7.92
N ASP A 72 -26.02 16.26 8.20
CA ASP A 72 -24.79 16.63 7.50
C ASP A 72 -24.69 15.92 6.15
N GLN A 73 -24.71 16.71 5.08
CA GLN A 73 -24.49 16.26 3.70
C GLN A 73 -23.16 15.50 3.63
N GLU A 74 -23.21 14.21 3.29
CA GLU A 74 -22.01 13.42 2.99
C GLU A 74 -21.26 14.08 1.84
N SER A 75 -20.16 14.78 2.15
CA SER A 75 -19.27 15.29 1.12
C SER A 75 -18.32 14.16 0.69
N PRO A 76 -18.31 13.78 -0.59
CA PRO A 76 -17.40 12.75 -1.06
C PRO A 76 -15.94 13.23 -0.94
N SER A 77 -15.10 12.46 -0.25
CA SER A 77 -13.65 12.69 -0.23
C SER A 77 -12.97 11.83 -1.29
N ILE A 78 -11.98 12.39 -1.98
CA ILE A 78 -11.15 11.62 -2.91
C ILE A 78 -10.26 10.68 -2.09
N GLY A 79 -10.23 9.41 -2.50
CA GLY A 79 -9.36 8.40 -1.93
C GLY A 79 -8.71 7.52 -3.00
N ILE A 80 -7.76 6.72 -2.53
CA ILE A 80 -7.00 5.77 -3.32
C ILE A 80 -7.14 4.38 -2.69
N ARG A 81 -7.30 3.35 -3.53
CA ARG A 81 -7.08 1.96 -3.13
C ARG A 81 -5.85 1.46 -3.87
N ILE A 82 -4.83 1.04 -3.15
CA ILE A 82 -3.66 0.40 -3.75
C ILE A 82 -3.70 -1.07 -3.40
N LYS A 83 -3.76 -1.94 -4.43
CA LYS A 83 -3.65 -3.38 -4.27
C LYS A 83 -2.34 -3.87 -4.87
N LEU A 84 -1.52 -4.53 -4.04
CA LEU A 84 -0.29 -5.22 -4.47
C LEU A 84 -0.53 -6.73 -4.39
N THR A 85 -0.38 -7.46 -5.49
CA THR A 85 -0.69 -8.90 -5.54
C THR A 85 0.30 -9.69 -6.38
N TYR A 86 0.55 -10.94 -6.00
CA TYR A 86 1.27 -11.93 -6.80
C TYR A 86 0.40 -12.68 -7.82
N ASN A 87 -0.92 -12.50 -7.84
CA ASN A 87 -1.77 -13.11 -8.85
C ASN A 87 -2.98 -12.20 -9.10
N PRO A 88 -2.87 -11.15 -9.94
CA PRO A 88 -4.02 -10.36 -10.32
C PRO A 88 -4.98 -11.25 -11.14
N THR A 89 -6.26 -11.09 -10.89
CA THR A 89 -7.31 -11.69 -11.72
C THR A 89 -7.40 -10.97 -13.06
N GLU A 90 -7.97 -11.60 -14.09
CA GLU A 90 -8.17 -10.94 -15.39
C GLU A 90 -8.99 -9.64 -15.27
N ALA A 91 -9.99 -9.63 -14.39
CA ALA A 91 -10.80 -8.45 -14.15
C ALA A 91 -9.95 -7.29 -13.59
N GLU A 92 -9.01 -7.60 -12.70
CA GLU A 92 -8.08 -6.60 -12.12
C GLU A 92 -7.05 -6.11 -13.13
N MET A 93 -6.58 -6.98 -14.03
CA MET A 93 -5.67 -6.58 -15.12
C MET A 93 -6.31 -5.60 -16.11
N ARG A 94 -7.65 -5.60 -16.21
CA ARG A 94 -8.41 -4.66 -17.05
C ARG A 94 -8.76 -3.34 -16.34
N GLN A 95 -8.47 -3.20 -15.03
CA GLN A 95 -8.76 -1.97 -14.30
C GLN A 95 -7.78 -0.85 -14.68
N SER A 96 -8.29 0.38 -14.70
CA SER A 96 -7.42 1.56 -14.81
C SER A 96 -6.48 1.64 -13.61
N GLY A 97 -5.23 2.03 -13.87
CA GLY A 97 -4.18 2.03 -12.84
C GLY A 97 -3.58 0.65 -12.53
N HIS A 98 -3.87 -0.37 -13.36
CA HIS A 98 -3.09 -1.60 -13.35
C HIS A 98 -1.68 -1.36 -13.89
N GLN A 99 -0.68 -1.84 -13.15
CA GLN A 99 0.72 -1.87 -13.55
C GLN A 99 1.23 -3.31 -13.43
N MET A 100 1.81 -3.79 -14.54
CA MET A 100 2.27 -5.17 -14.69
C MET A 100 3.63 -5.37 -14.01
N ARG A 101 3.98 -6.63 -13.73
CA ARG A 101 5.25 -7.00 -13.11
C ARG A 101 6.40 -6.84 -14.08
N GLU A 102 7.53 -6.41 -13.54
CA GLU A 102 8.81 -6.44 -14.26
C GLU A 102 9.53 -7.80 -14.15
N GLN A 103 9.20 -8.66 -13.16
CA GLN A 103 9.91 -9.95 -12.91
C GLN A 103 9.01 -11.06 -12.33
N ASP A 104 9.36 -12.34 -12.57
CA ASP A 104 8.74 -13.51 -11.92
C ASP A 104 9.12 -13.55 -10.43
N PRO A 105 8.14 -13.60 -9.50
CA PRO A 105 8.39 -13.66 -8.05
C PRO A 105 9.29 -14.81 -7.61
N ARG A 106 9.29 -15.92 -8.36
CA ARG A 106 10.06 -17.13 -8.04
C ARG A 106 11.54 -17.00 -8.34
N ASN A 107 11.94 -16.02 -9.15
CA ASN A 107 13.34 -15.76 -9.51
C ASN A 107 14.02 -14.77 -8.56
N GLN A 108 13.39 -14.39 -7.46
CA GLN A 108 13.95 -13.46 -6.49
C GLN A 108 15.04 -14.10 -5.62
N LYS A 109 16.23 -13.48 -5.63
CA LYS A 109 17.14 -13.55 -4.49
C LYS A 109 16.61 -12.63 -3.39
N ARG A 110 15.86 -13.18 -2.44
CA ARG A 110 15.40 -12.44 -1.25
C ARG A 110 16.59 -12.11 -0.35
N ASN A 111 17.05 -10.86 -0.37
CA ASN A 111 17.99 -10.39 0.63
C ASN A 111 17.22 -9.72 1.77
N GLN A 112 16.96 -10.46 2.86
CA GLN A 112 16.22 -9.95 4.02
C GLN A 112 16.88 -8.73 4.68
N ASN A 113 18.21 -8.57 4.53
CA ASN A 113 18.90 -7.38 5.01
C ASN A 113 18.48 -6.12 4.22
N ASP A 114 18.22 -6.24 2.91
CA ASP A 114 17.87 -5.08 2.08
C ASP A 114 16.48 -4.54 2.42
N LEU A 115 15.54 -5.41 2.80
CA LEU A 115 14.23 -5.03 3.31
C LEU A 115 14.33 -4.27 4.63
N TYR A 116 15.08 -4.81 5.60
CA TYR A 116 15.28 -4.14 6.89
C TYR A 116 15.98 -2.78 6.73
N GLN A 117 17.00 -2.69 5.88
CA GLN A 117 17.68 -1.43 5.60
C GLN A 117 16.79 -0.43 4.85
N SER A 118 15.96 -0.90 3.92
CA SER A 118 15.00 -0.05 3.21
C SER A 118 13.94 0.50 4.16
N ILE A 119 13.31 -0.36 4.98
CA ILE A 119 12.34 0.08 6.00
C ILE A 119 12.99 1.10 6.94
N LYS A 120 14.22 0.86 7.41
CA LYS A 120 14.94 1.77 8.30
C LYS A 120 15.26 3.11 7.64
N LYS A 121 15.73 3.10 6.39
CA LYS A 121 16.02 4.31 5.59
C LYS A 121 14.74 5.14 5.39
N TYR A 122 13.69 4.53 4.85
CA TYR A 122 12.45 5.25 4.53
C TYR A 122 11.70 5.69 5.79
N SER A 123 11.75 4.94 6.89
CA SER A 123 11.19 5.38 8.18
C SER A 123 11.88 6.63 8.74
N SER A 124 13.20 6.76 8.51
CA SER A 124 13.96 7.96 8.88
C SER A 124 13.67 9.15 7.97
N GLU A 125 13.41 8.93 6.68
CA GLU A 125 12.99 9.98 5.75
C GLU A 125 11.54 10.41 6.04
N LEU A 126 10.68 9.47 6.43
CA LEU A 126 9.27 9.72 6.76
C LEU A 126 9.06 10.50 8.05
N SER A 127 9.93 10.30 9.04
CA SER A 127 9.89 11.07 10.28
C SER A 127 10.22 12.57 10.07
N THR A 128 10.83 12.93 8.94
CA THR A 128 11.06 14.33 8.57
C THR A 128 9.86 15.00 7.89
N ILE A 129 8.88 14.23 7.44
CA ILE A 129 7.63 14.78 6.88
C ILE A 129 6.76 15.23 8.05
N LYS A 130 6.79 16.54 8.34
CA LYS A 130 5.89 17.14 9.33
C LYS A 130 4.47 17.18 8.79
N PHE A 131 3.61 16.34 9.34
CA PHE A 131 2.18 16.45 9.12
C PHE A 131 1.62 17.62 9.93
N LYS A 132 1.12 18.66 9.26
CA LYS A 132 0.13 19.55 9.89
C LYS A 132 -1.19 18.78 9.89
N VAL A 133 -1.57 18.29 11.07
CA VAL A 133 -2.94 17.85 11.36
C VAL A 133 -3.82 19.08 11.49
#